data_AF-A0A1G4G3S4-F1
#
_entry.id   AF-A0A1G4G3S4-F1
#
_cell.length_a   1.000
_cell.length_b   1.000
_cell.length_c   1.000
_cell.angle_alpha   90.00
_cell.angle_beta   90.00
_cell.angle_gamma   90.00
#
_symmetry.space_group_name_H-M   'P 1'
#
loop_
_entity.id
_entity.type
_entity.pdbx_description
1 polymer ?
#
loop_
_entity_poly.entity_id
_entity_poly.type
_entity_poly.pdbx_seq_one_letter_code
_entity_poly.pdbx_strand_id
1 'polypeptide(L)'
;MEIKSKFDHYNINVFDLQKSIEFYNKALGLKEVRRKEASDGSFILVYLGDGETGFTLELTWLRDWDRPYNMGDNEQHLCVRVAGDYDQIRAYHKEMGCVCYENESMGLYFIVDPDGYWVEILPI
;
A
#
# COMPACT_ATOMS: atom_id res chain seq x y z
N MET A 1 -16.43 -31.89 -0.94
CA MET A 1 -15.21 -31.20 -0.45
C MET A 1 -15.61 -29.75 -0.18
N GLU A 2 -15.30 -29.22 1.00
CA GLU A 2 -15.60 -27.83 1.37
C GLU A 2 -14.27 -27.07 1.45
N ILE A 3 -14.15 -25.95 0.73
CA ILE A 3 -12.96 -25.09 0.75
C ILE A 3 -13.14 -24.05 1.86
N LYS A 4 -12.15 -23.92 2.75
CA LYS A 4 -12.12 -22.92 3.83
C LYS A 4 -10.91 -22.01 3.64
N SER A 5 -11.13 -20.80 3.13
CA SER A 5 -10.09 -19.79 2.91
C SER A 5 -10.25 -18.58 3.84
N LYS A 6 -9.17 -17.82 4.02
CA LYS A 6 -9.16 -16.51 4.68
C LYS A 6 -8.30 -15.56 3.84
N PHE A 7 -8.56 -14.27 3.92
CA PHE A 7 -7.64 -13.26 3.38
C PHE A 7 -6.34 -13.27 4.20
N ASP A 8 -5.21 -13.06 3.53
CA ASP A 8 -3.88 -13.12 4.14
C ASP A 8 -3.10 -11.82 3.86
N HIS A 9 -2.86 -11.52 2.58
CA HIS A 9 -2.16 -10.30 2.18
C HIS A 9 -2.56 -9.84 0.78
N TYR A 10 -2.28 -8.57 0.48
CA TYR A 10 -2.26 -8.00 -0.86
C TYR A 10 -0.82 -7.77 -1.27
N ASN A 11 -0.39 -8.33 -2.42
CA ASN A 11 0.97 -8.21 -2.89
C ASN A 11 1.11 -7.18 -3.99
N ILE A 12 2.15 -6.34 -3.88
CA ILE A 12 2.60 -5.44 -4.92
C ILE A 12 4.12 -5.53 -5.08
N ASN A 13 4.60 -5.21 -6.28
CA ASN A 13 6.03 -5.10 -6.54
C ASN A 13 6.47 -3.64 -6.45
N VAL A 14 7.58 -3.38 -5.77
CA VAL A 14 8.10 -2.01 -5.58
C VAL A 14 9.51 -1.87 -6.12
N PHE A 15 9.80 -0.72 -6.72
CA PHE A 15 11.12 -0.43 -7.29
C PHE A 15 12.14 -0.08 -6.20
N ASP A 16 11.74 0.75 -5.24
CA ASP A 16 12.55 1.16 -4.09
C ASP A 16 11.85 0.75 -2.80
N LEU A 17 12.35 -0.33 -2.18
CA LEU A 17 11.75 -0.90 -0.99
C LEU A 17 11.67 0.09 0.18
N GLN A 18 12.74 0.85 0.41
CA GLN A 18 12.82 1.75 1.56
C GLN A 18 11.86 2.93 1.37
N LYS A 19 11.83 3.48 0.16
CA LYS A 19 10.90 4.57 -0.21
C LYS A 19 9.44 4.14 -0.01
N SER A 20 9.09 2.91 -0.39
CA SER A 20 7.73 2.39 -0.22
C SER A 20 7.39 2.14 1.26
N ILE A 21 8.30 1.58 2.05
CA ILE A 21 8.12 1.42 3.51
C ILE A 21 7.87 2.78 4.18
N GLU A 22 8.69 3.79 3.86
CA GLU A 22 8.56 5.13 4.42
C GLU A 22 7.25 5.80 3.99
N PHE A 23 6.86 5.65 2.72
CA PHE A 23 5.60 6.17 2.21
C PHE A 23 4.41 5.59 2.97
N TYR A 24 4.28 4.26 3.03
CA TYR A 24 3.16 3.60 3.70
C TYR A 24 3.15 3.88 5.20
N ASN A 25 4.33 4.01 5.82
CA ASN A 25 4.39 4.41 7.20
C ASN A 25 3.91 5.84 7.43
N LYS A 26 4.34 6.78 6.59
CA LYS A 26 4.02 8.20 6.73
C LYS A 26 2.58 8.52 6.35
N ALA A 27 2.07 7.91 5.29
CA ALA A 27 0.73 8.15 4.77
C ALA A 27 -0.35 7.45 5.58
N LEU A 28 -0.10 6.20 6.00
CA LEU A 28 -1.14 5.31 6.54
C LEU A 28 -0.78 4.72 7.92
N GLY A 29 0.39 5.05 8.47
CA GLY A 29 0.82 4.52 9.77
C GLY A 29 1.29 3.06 9.74
N LEU A 30 1.25 2.38 8.59
CA LEU A 30 1.59 0.95 8.49
C LEU A 30 3.02 0.67 8.94
N LYS A 31 3.23 -0.48 9.59
CA LYS A 31 4.53 -0.88 10.14
C LYS A 31 4.95 -2.23 9.60
N GLU A 32 6.26 -2.41 9.39
CA GLU A 32 6.81 -3.73 9.09
C GLU A 32 6.55 -4.69 10.25
N VAL A 33 5.87 -5.80 9.95
CA VAL A 33 5.54 -6.86 10.91
C VAL A 33 6.26 -8.17 10.59
N ARG A 34 6.74 -8.34 9.35
CA ARG A 34 7.48 -9.53 8.91
C ARG A 34 8.37 -9.19 7.71
N ARG A 35 9.53 -9.84 7.64
CA ARG A 35 10.48 -9.76 6.52
C ARG A 35 10.95 -11.15 6.12
N LYS A 36 11.11 -11.37 4.81
CA LYS A 36 11.70 -12.57 4.25
C LYS A 36 12.68 -12.20 3.15
N GLU A 37 13.86 -12.80 3.19
CA GLU A 37 14.92 -12.56 2.21
C GLU A 37 15.27 -13.89 1.53
N ALA A 38 15.49 -13.84 0.22
CA ALA A 38 16.04 -14.97 -0.49
C ALA A 38 17.48 -15.22 -0.04
N SER A 39 17.87 -16.49 0.14
CA SER A 39 19.24 -16.84 0.56
C SER A 39 20.30 -16.38 -0.45
N ASP A 40 19.93 -16.23 -1.72
CA ASP A 40 20.78 -15.74 -2.80
C ASP A 40 20.63 -14.22 -3.05
N GLY A 41 19.82 -13.53 -2.24
CA GLY A 41 19.53 -12.10 -2.35
C GLY A 41 18.74 -11.71 -3.59
N SER A 42 18.07 -12.64 -4.27
CA SER A 42 17.28 -12.35 -5.48
C SER A 42 16.04 -11.48 -5.20
N PHE A 43 15.43 -11.62 -4.01
CA PHE A 43 14.29 -10.82 -3.59
C PHE A 43 14.28 -10.55 -2.09
N ILE A 44 13.55 -9.50 -1.73
CA ILE A 44 13.15 -9.19 -0.35
C ILE A 44 11.63 -8.99 -0.33
N LEU A 45 10.97 -9.64 0.62
CA LEU A 45 9.54 -9.44 0.92
C LEU A 45 9.41 -8.74 2.27
N VAL A 46 8.66 -7.65 2.31
CA VAL A 46 8.31 -6.93 3.54
C VAL A 46 6.80 -6.89 3.68
N TYR A 47 6.30 -7.29 4.84
CA TYR A 47 4.88 -7.28 5.16
C TYR A 47 4.60 -6.11 6.08
N LEU A 48 3.73 -5.20 5.63
CA LEU A 48 3.25 -4.06 6.40
C LEU A 48 1.87 -4.37 6.99
N GLY A 49 1.72 -4.13 8.30
CA GLY A 49 0.46 -4.31 9.03
C GLY A 49 -0.10 -2.98 9.55
N ASP A 50 -1.42 -2.96 9.74
CA ASP A 50 -2.18 -1.87 10.37
C ASP A 50 -2.15 -1.93 11.91
N GLY A 51 -1.79 -3.08 12.49
CA GLY A 51 -1.80 -3.32 13.93
C GLY A 51 -3.17 -3.69 14.50
N GLU A 52 -4.21 -3.80 13.66
CA GLU A 52 -5.58 -4.13 14.04
C GLU A 52 -6.05 -5.47 13.45
N THR A 53 -5.69 -5.74 12.19
CA THR A 53 -6.11 -6.92 11.45
C THR A 53 -4.95 -7.89 11.21
N GLY A 54 -5.29 -9.11 10.79
CA GLY A 54 -4.31 -10.09 10.32
C GLY A 54 -3.92 -9.92 8.85
N PHE A 55 -4.51 -8.96 8.14
CA PHE A 55 -4.24 -8.69 6.73
C PHE A 55 -2.98 -7.82 6.60
N THR A 56 -2.17 -8.07 5.58
CA THR A 56 -0.94 -7.31 5.35
C THR A 56 -0.78 -6.85 3.91
N LEU A 57 -0.11 -5.72 3.73
CA LEU A 57 0.43 -5.32 2.43
C LEU A 57 1.82 -5.93 2.28
N GLU A 58 2.00 -6.84 1.33
CA GLU A 58 3.28 -7.44 0.99
C GLU A 58 3.96 -6.61 -0.12
N LEU A 59 5.13 -6.05 0.20
CA LEU A 59 6.02 -5.38 -0.74
C LEU A 59 7.06 -6.38 -1.25
N THR A 60 7.07 -6.64 -2.55
CA THR A 60 8.10 -7.46 -3.21
C THR A 60 9.12 -6.56 -3.90
N TRP A 61 10.35 -6.61 -3.42
CA TRP A 61 11.50 -6.01 -4.09
C TRP A 61 12.34 -7.09 -4.78
N LEU A 62 12.70 -6.84 -6.05
CA LEU A 62 13.50 -7.75 -6.86
C LEU A 62 14.85 -7.08 -7.16
N ARG A 63 15.96 -7.76 -6.85
CA ARG A 63 17.31 -7.18 -6.98
C ARG A 63 17.64 -6.74 -8.40
N ASP A 64 17.26 -7.56 -9.37
CA ASP A 64 17.69 -7.40 -10.76
C ASP A 64 16.63 -6.62 -11.61
N TRP A 65 15.63 -6.02 -10.97
CA TRP A 65 14.62 -5.21 -11.64
C TRP A 65 15.07 -3.74 -11.75
N ASP A 66 15.11 -3.22 -12.97
CA ASP A 66 15.90 -2.03 -13.32
C ASP A 66 15.08 -0.87 -13.90
N ARG A 67 13.75 -0.99 -13.89
CA ARG A 67 12.82 -0.02 -14.47
C ARG A 67 11.54 0.14 -13.64
N PRO A 68 10.77 1.22 -13.83
CA PRO A 68 9.43 1.30 -13.23
C PRO A 68 8.54 0.15 -13.69
N TYR A 69 7.64 -0.31 -12.81
CA TYR A 69 6.61 -1.28 -13.18
C TYR A 69 5.60 -0.64 -14.15
N ASN A 70 5.09 -1.45 -15.08
CA ASN A 70 3.97 -1.05 -15.93
C ASN A 70 2.67 -1.50 -15.26
N MET A 71 1.85 -0.54 -14.85
CA MET A 71 0.60 -0.79 -14.12
C MET A 71 -0.51 -1.34 -15.01
N GLY A 72 -0.35 -1.24 -16.33
CA GLY A 72 -1.39 -1.60 -17.29
C GLY A 72 -2.65 -0.73 -17.13
N ASP A 73 -3.73 -1.14 -17.80
CA ASP A 73 -4.99 -0.40 -17.83
C ASP A 73 -6.00 -0.90 -16.78
N ASN A 74 -5.68 -1.97 -16.06
CA ASN A 74 -6.58 -2.55 -15.07
C ASN A 74 -6.56 -1.73 -13.78
N GLU A 75 -7.67 -1.06 -13.51
CA GLU A 75 -7.88 -0.37 -12.24
C GLU A 75 -8.07 -1.40 -11.12
N GLN A 76 -7.14 -1.39 -10.16
CA GLN A 76 -7.16 -2.18 -8.93
C GLN A 76 -6.54 -1.33 -7.82
N HIS A 77 -7.06 -1.45 -6.61
CA HIS A 77 -6.56 -0.70 -5.47
C HIS A 77 -6.68 -1.49 -4.18
N LEU A 78 -5.80 -1.13 -3.22
CA LEU A 78 -5.99 -1.45 -1.82
C LEU A 78 -6.97 -0.42 -1.23
N CYS A 79 -7.95 -0.85 -0.44
CA CYS A 79 -8.80 0.05 0.33
C CYS A 79 -8.41 0.02 1.81
N VAL A 80 -8.31 1.19 2.43
CA VAL A 80 -8.07 1.35 3.86
C VAL A 80 -9.05 2.34 4.49
N ARG A 81 -9.36 2.13 5.76
CA ARG A 81 -10.11 3.10 6.57
C ARG A 81 -9.17 3.84 7.52
N VAL A 82 -9.36 5.14 7.65
CA VAL A 82 -8.56 6.00 8.52
C VAL A 82 -9.39 6.55 9.68
N ALA A 83 -8.82 6.49 10.89
CA ALA A 83 -9.40 7.06 12.09
C ALA A 83 -9.02 8.54 12.24
N GLY A 84 -9.89 9.35 12.83
CA GLY A 84 -9.61 10.75 13.16
C GLY A 84 -10.36 11.75 12.27
N ASP A 85 -9.81 12.96 12.15
CA ASP A 85 -10.38 14.01 11.30
C ASP A 85 -10.02 13.75 9.83
N TYR A 86 -11.02 13.30 9.08
CA TYR A 86 -10.86 12.88 7.69
C TYR A 86 -10.38 14.02 6.77
N ASP A 87 -10.79 15.26 7.03
CA ASP A 87 -10.41 16.41 6.22
C ASP A 87 -8.96 16.83 6.52
N GLN A 88 -8.51 16.72 7.79
CA GLN A 88 -7.11 16.95 8.15
C GLN A 88 -6.19 15.89 7.54
N ILE A 89 -6.59 14.62 7.55
CA ILE A 89 -5.82 13.53 6.93
C ILE A 89 -5.74 13.74 5.41
N ARG A 90 -6.85 14.13 4.77
CA ARG A 90 -6.85 14.47 3.35
C ARG A 90 -5.94 15.65 3.04
N ALA A 91 -5.99 16.72 3.84
CA ALA A 91 -5.10 17.87 3.68
C ALA A 91 -3.63 17.47 3.80
N TYR A 92 -3.29 16.62 4.78
CA TYR A 92 -1.95 16.07 4.94
C TYR A 92 -1.50 15.24 3.73
N HIS A 93 -2.36 14.39 3.17
CA HIS A 93 -2.05 13.66 1.92
C HIS A 93 -1.86 14.60 0.71
N LYS A 94 -2.60 15.73 0.66
CA LYS A 94 -2.36 16.78 -0.36
C LYS A 94 -1.00 17.43 -0.19
N GLU A 95 -0.58 17.73 1.04
CA GLU A 95 0.77 18.25 1.33
C GLU A 95 1.88 17.26 0.97
N MET A 96 1.62 15.96 1.15
CA MET A 96 2.51 14.90 0.67
C MET A 96 2.57 14.81 -0.85
N GLY A 97 1.65 15.45 -1.58
CA GLY A 97 1.57 15.41 -3.04
C GLY A 97 1.16 14.05 -3.60
N CYS A 98 0.52 13.20 -2.79
CA CYS A 98 0.17 11.83 -3.19
C CYS A 98 -1.30 11.65 -3.56
N VAL A 99 -2.17 12.64 -3.40
CA VAL A 99 -3.57 12.54 -3.83
C VAL A 99 -3.65 12.51 -5.36
N CYS A 100 -4.20 11.44 -5.93
CA CYS A 100 -4.33 11.25 -7.38
C CYS A 100 -5.78 11.39 -7.90
N TYR A 101 -6.78 11.22 -7.03
CA TYR A 101 -8.19 11.38 -7.37
C TYR A 101 -9.02 11.71 -6.12
N GLU A 102 -10.06 12.52 -6.29
CA GLU A 102 -11.01 12.88 -5.23
C GLU A 102 -12.44 12.80 -5.73
N ASN A 103 -13.35 12.26 -4.91
CA ASN A 103 -14.78 12.32 -5.15
C ASN A 103 -15.53 12.64 -3.85
N GLU A 104 -15.71 13.95 -3.62
CA GLU A 104 -16.40 14.46 -2.44
C GLU A 104 -17.85 13.98 -2.34
N SER A 105 -18.54 13.80 -3.48
CA SER A 105 -19.93 13.32 -3.47
C SER A 105 -20.07 11.89 -2.97
N MET A 106 -19.05 11.06 -3.19
CA MET A 106 -18.98 9.69 -2.68
C MET A 106 -18.28 9.59 -1.32
N GLY A 107 -17.72 10.69 -0.81
CA GLY A 107 -17.02 10.71 0.48
C GLY A 107 -15.71 9.93 0.49
N LEU A 108 -14.99 9.88 -0.64
CA LEU A 108 -13.74 9.14 -0.80
C LEU A 108 -12.68 9.93 -1.57
N TYR A 109 -11.42 9.50 -1.43
CA TYR A 109 -10.32 9.92 -2.29
C TYR A 109 -9.28 8.80 -2.41
N PHE A 110 -8.38 8.95 -3.36
CA PHE A 110 -7.28 8.03 -3.59
C PHE A 110 -5.94 8.73 -3.42
N ILE A 111 -4.99 7.99 -2.86
CA ILE A 111 -3.57 8.32 -2.93
C ILE A 111 -2.86 7.36 -3.88
N VAL A 112 -1.76 7.81 -4.48
CA VAL A 112 -0.86 7.00 -5.29
C VAL A 112 0.46 6.81 -4.55
N ASP A 113 0.94 5.57 -4.52
CA ASP A 113 2.23 5.22 -3.93
C ASP A 113 3.40 5.59 -4.86
N PRO A 114 4.66 5.37 -4.45
CA PRO A 114 5.83 5.68 -5.26
C PRO A 114 5.94 4.97 -6.62
N ASP A 115 5.27 3.82 -6.77
CA ASP A 115 5.33 2.96 -7.96
C ASP A 115 4.08 3.08 -8.85
N GLY A 116 3.04 3.78 -8.39
CA GLY A 116 1.81 4.03 -9.14
C GLY A 116 0.59 3.26 -8.65
N TYR A 117 0.68 2.52 -7.54
CA TYR A 117 -0.44 1.79 -6.95
C TYR A 117 -1.40 2.75 -6.27
N TRP A 118 -2.68 2.63 -6.59
CA TRP A 118 -3.73 3.44 -5.98
C TRP A 118 -4.19 2.81 -4.67
N VAL A 119 -4.43 3.67 -3.68
CA VAL A 119 -5.01 3.29 -2.39
C VAL A 119 -6.24 4.14 -2.14
N GLU A 120 -7.40 3.48 -2.01
CA GLU A 120 -8.66 4.11 -1.64
C GLU A 120 -8.66 4.43 -0.14
N ILE A 121 -9.01 5.67 0.20
CA ILE A 121 -9.07 6.14 1.58
C ILE A 121 -10.51 6.43 1.96
N LEU A 122 -11.02 5.71 2.96
CA LEU A 122 -12.35 5.91 3.55
C LEU A 122 -12.23 6.32 5.02
N PRO A 123 -13.19 7.07 5.58
CA PRO A 123 -13.25 7.26 7.03
C PRO A 123 -13.69 5.96 7.72
N ILE A 124 -13.33 5.77 9.00
CA ILE A 124 -13.94 4.74 9.87
C ILE A 124 -15.40 5.09 10.16
#